data_AF-A0A948VUM7-F1
#
_entry.id   AF-A0A948VUM7-F1
#
_cell.length_a   1.000
_cell.length_b   1.000
_cell.length_c   1.000
_cell.angle_alpha   90.00
_cell.angle_beta   90.00
_cell.angle_gamma   90.00
#
_symmetry.space_group_name_H-M   'P 1'
#
loop_
_entity.id
_entity.type
_entity.pdbx_description
1 polymer ?
#
loop_
_entity_poly.entity_id
_entity_poly.type
_entity_poly.pdbx_seq_one_letter_code
_entity_poly.pdbx_strand_id
1 'polypeptide(L)'
;MIDQTVMRTFVDCIGRQLTTIMPREKADWVAAMLAEANAIECPNEALGFTFGCLSTCIQERIREMEFQRKVIQSLMLIGLLGLGAIAAWSSISVWRVHEPAGILFVGLAVVYIAGAMIAFFLGSRALAVTAGGMLAAAILLSVGLNSNWALSAGWVNIELFRALAIESIVIWGSIVAGSLYLVHLAKRNSRVAS
;
A
#
# COMPACT_ATOMS: atom_id res chain seq x y z
N MET A 1 34.74 3.90 36.99
CA MET A 1 33.80 3.12 37.82
C MET A 1 32.42 3.53 37.35
N ILE A 2 31.75 2.70 36.53
CA ILE A 2 30.44 3.03 35.97
C ILE A 2 29.42 2.88 37.10
N ASP A 3 28.65 3.93 37.36
CA ASP A 3 27.65 3.98 38.42
C ASP A 3 26.57 2.91 38.18
N GLN A 4 26.41 1.98 39.12
CA GLN A 4 25.45 0.87 39.05
C GLN A 4 24.02 1.36 38.83
N THR A 5 23.73 2.60 39.24
CA THR A 5 22.42 3.23 39.09
C THR A 5 22.13 3.60 37.63
N VAL A 6 23.14 4.11 36.92
CA VAL A 6 23.05 4.41 35.48
C VAL A 6 22.89 3.12 34.68
N MET A 7 23.63 2.07 35.06
CA MET A 7 23.55 0.78 34.38
C MET A 7 22.17 0.11 34.56
N ARG A 8 21.57 0.19 35.75
CA ARG A 8 20.20 -0.28 35.99
C ARG A 8 19.15 0.47 35.19
N THR A 9 19.24 1.80 35.16
CA THR A 9 18.25 2.63 34.46
C THR A 9 18.31 2.39 32.95
N PHE A 10 19.50 2.14 32.43
CA PHE A 10 19.72 1.78 31.02
C PHE A 10 19.14 0.40 30.68
N VAL A 11 19.38 -0.60 31.54
CA VAL A 11 18.83 -1.96 31.39
C VAL A 11 17.29 -1.96 31.45
N ASP A 12 16.70 -1.20 32.39
CA ASP A 12 15.23 -1.06 32.49
C ASP A 12 14.62 -0.37 31.27
N CYS A 13 15.31 0.62 30.71
CA CYS A 13 14.88 1.31 29.50
C CYS A 13 14.90 0.37 28.29
N ILE A 14 15.97 -0.41 28.14
CA ILE A 14 16.12 -1.41 27.07
C ILE A 14 15.11 -2.54 27.22
N GLY A 15 14.90 -3.06 28.44
CA GLY A 15 13.93 -4.11 28.73
C GLY A 15 12.48 -3.72 28.38
N ARG A 16 12.10 -2.46 28.61
CA ARG A 16 10.77 -1.95 28.21
C ARG A 16 10.63 -1.75 26.70
N GLN A 17 11.72 -1.50 25.98
CA GLN A 17 11.70 -1.39 24.51
C GLN A 17 11.73 -2.78 23.85
N LEU A 18 12.36 -3.77 24.47
CA LEU A 18 12.45 -5.15 23.98
C LEU A 18 11.09 -5.84 23.84
N THR A 19 10.16 -5.61 24.76
CA THR A 19 8.81 -6.20 24.68
C THR A 19 7.99 -5.68 23.51
N THR A 20 8.29 -4.47 23.01
CA THR A 20 7.67 -3.91 21.81
C THR A 20 8.32 -4.36 20.49
N ILE A 21 9.48 -5.03 20.54
CA ILE A 21 10.32 -5.35 19.36
C ILE A 21 10.52 -6.88 19.24
N MET A 22 9.90 -7.68 20.11
CA MET A 22 10.23 -9.10 20.23
C MET A 22 9.74 -9.98 19.05
N PRO A 23 10.56 -10.95 18.60
CA PRO A 23 10.20 -11.88 17.54
C PRO A 23 9.02 -12.80 17.82
N ARG A 24 8.21 -13.07 16.79
CA ARG A 24 7.06 -14.01 16.89
C ARG A 24 7.45 -15.48 16.78
N GLU A 25 8.57 -15.82 16.14
CA GLU A 25 9.00 -17.21 15.94
C GLU A 25 9.95 -17.70 17.06
N LYS A 26 9.65 -18.89 17.59
CA LYS A 26 10.36 -19.47 18.75
C LYS A 26 11.81 -19.87 18.45
N ALA A 27 12.16 -20.16 17.20
CA ALA A 27 13.50 -20.62 16.82
C ALA A 27 14.54 -19.50 16.92
N ASP A 28 14.19 -18.28 16.51
CA ASP A 28 15.06 -17.11 16.60
C ASP A 28 15.28 -16.68 18.07
N TRP A 29 14.28 -16.94 18.91
CA TRP A 29 14.35 -16.76 20.36
C TRP A 29 15.34 -17.74 21.03
N VAL A 30 15.37 -19.00 20.57
CA VAL A 30 16.33 -20.01 21.07
C VAL A 30 17.75 -19.65 20.64
N ALA A 31 17.95 -19.15 19.42
CA ALA A 31 19.26 -18.71 18.95
C ALA A 31 19.76 -17.47 19.72
N ALA A 32 18.88 -16.50 20.00
CA ALA A 32 19.21 -15.35 20.83
C ALA A 32 19.54 -15.77 22.28
N MET A 33 18.71 -16.61 22.91
CA MET A 33 18.96 -17.10 24.27
C MET A 33 20.24 -17.93 24.40
N LEU A 34 20.61 -18.72 23.38
CA LEU A 34 21.88 -19.45 23.34
C LEU A 34 23.09 -18.49 23.22
N ALA A 35 22.94 -17.41 22.46
CA ALA A 35 23.96 -16.36 22.39
C ALA A 35 24.06 -15.57 23.70
N GLU A 36 22.95 -15.37 24.40
CA GLU A 36 22.91 -14.75 25.74
C GLU A 36 23.63 -15.63 26.78
N ALA A 37 23.36 -16.93 26.76
CA ALA A 37 24.00 -17.90 27.66
C ALA A 37 25.53 -17.95 27.48
N ASN A 38 26.01 -17.90 26.24
CA ASN A 38 27.46 -17.87 25.95
C ASN A 38 28.11 -16.52 26.33
N ALA A 39 27.38 -15.40 26.19
CA ALA A 39 27.91 -14.07 26.53
C ALA A 39 28.05 -13.83 28.04
N ILE A 40 27.34 -14.57 28.89
CA ILE A 40 27.48 -14.52 30.36
C ILE A 40 28.83 -15.07 30.81
N GLU A 41 29.40 -16.03 30.08
CA GLU A 41 30.70 -16.63 30.42
C GLU A 41 31.90 -15.79 29.93
N CYS A 42 31.70 -14.89 28.95
CA CYS A 42 32.77 -14.06 28.37
C CYS A 42 32.33 -12.59 28.20
N PRO A 43 32.77 -11.64 29.05
CA PRO A 43 32.35 -10.24 29.00
C PRO A 43 32.74 -9.51 27.70
N ASN A 44 33.67 -10.05 26.91
CA ASN A 44 34.04 -9.53 25.60
C ASN A 44 33.02 -9.88 24.49
N GLU A 45 32.05 -10.77 24.76
CA GLU A 45 31.04 -11.22 23.77
C GLU A 45 29.66 -10.57 23.95
N ALA A 46 29.45 -9.79 25.02
CA ALA A 46 28.21 -9.05 25.28
C ALA A 46 27.84 -8.05 24.16
N LEU A 47 28.84 -7.51 23.47
CA LEU A 47 28.65 -6.67 22.27
C LEU A 47 28.12 -7.49 21.09
N GLY A 48 28.65 -8.69 20.86
CA GLY A 48 28.19 -9.60 19.80
C GLY A 48 26.74 -10.02 20.00
N PHE A 49 26.36 -10.31 21.24
CA PHE A 49 24.97 -10.59 21.62
C PHE A 49 24.04 -9.40 21.34
N THR A 50 24.44 -8.19 21.74
CA THR A 50 23.66 -6.97 21.51
C THR A 50 23.47 -6.68 20.01
N PHE A 51 24.52 -6.88 19.20
CA PHE A 51 24.45 -6.75 17.75
C PHE A 51 23.57 -7.83 17.09
N GLY A 52 23.60 -9.07 17.61
CA GLY A 52 22.73 -10.15 17.17
C GLY A 52 21.25 -9.82 17.39
N CYS A 53 20.88 -9.43 18.61
CA CYS A 53 19.52 -9.02 18.95
C CYS A 53 19.07 -7.83 18.10
N LEU A 54 19.92 -6.81 17.92
CA LEU A 54 19.61 -5.65 17.08
C LEU A 54 19.40 -6.06 15.61
N SER A 55 20.24 -6.94 15.08
CA SER A 55 20.13 -7.45 13.70
C SER A 55 18.82 -8.21 13.48
N THR A 56 18.45 -9.10 14.39
CA THR A 56 17.19 -9.86 14.31
C THR A 56 15.97 -8.95 14.37
N CYS A 57 15.98 -7.97 15.29
CA CYS A 57 14.94 -6.95 15.40
C CYS A 57 14.80 -6.11 14.11
N ILE A 58 15.93 -5.76 13.48
CA ILE A 58 15.95 -5.05 12.19
C ILE A 58 15.38 -5.93 11.08
N GLN A 59 15.78 -7.21 11.02
CA GLN A 59 15.31 -8.16 10.00
C GLN A 59 13.81 -8.42 10.09
N GLU A 60 13.25 -8.57 11.29
CA GLU A 60 11.80 -8.71 11.47
C GLU A 60 11.04 -7.44 11.10
N ARG A 61 11.57 -6.27 11.47
CA ARG A 61 10.96 -5.00 11.09
C ARG A 61 10.97 -4.82 9.56
N ILE A 62 12.01 -5.28 8.88
CA ILE A 62 12.07 -5.28 7.41
C ILE A 62 11.03 -6.27 6.83
N ARG A 63 10.92 -7.49 7.39
CA ARG A 63 9.93 -8.50 6.97
C ARG A 63 8.49 -8.02 7.12
N GLU A 64 8.15 -7.41 8.24
CA GLU A 64 6.78 -6.91 8.49
C GLU A 64 6.43 -5.77 7.52
N MET A 65 7.39 -4.90 7.20
CA MET A 65 7.19 -3.82 6.23
C MET A 65 7.10 -4.33 4.78
N GLU A 66 7.86 -5.36 4.41
CA GLU A 66 7.70 -6.03 3.11
C GLU A 66 6.35 -6.75 2.99
N PHE A 67 5.89 -7.36 4.08
CA PHE A 67 4.57 -7.98 4.14
C PHE A 67 3.46 -6.94 3.95
N GLN A 68 3.49 -5.82 4.68
CA GLN A 68 2.51 -4.75 4.50
C GLN A 68 2.49 -4.20 3.07
N ARG A 69 3.67 -4.00 2.47
CA ARG A 69 3.78 -3.55 1.08
C ARG A 69 3.14 -4.54 0.10
N LYS A 70 3.46 -5.84 0.22
CA LYS A 70 2.90 -6.89 -0.63
C LYS A 70 1.39 -7.02 -0.45
N VAL A 71 0.89 -6.94 0.79
CA VAL A 71 -0.54 -7.01 1.09
C VAL A 71 -1.31 -5.86 0.45
N ILE A 72 -0.86 -4.62 0.64
CA ILE A 72 -1.53 -3.45 0.05
C ILE A 72 -1.49 -3.52 -1.49
N GLN A 73 -0.35 -3.91 -2.08
CA GLN A 73 -0.25 -4.05 -3.54
C GLN A 73 -1.19 -5.14 -4.07
N SER A 74 -1.27 -6.28 -3.40
CA SER A 74 -2.21 -7.36 -3.75
C SER A 74 -3.67 -6.92 -3.61
N LEU A 75 -4.02 -6.20 -2.53
CA LEU A 75 -5.37 -5.67 -2.34
C LEU A 75 -5.76 -4.68 -3.44
N MET A 76 -4.85 -3.77 -3.82
CA MET A 76 -5.10 -2.83 -4.92
C MET A 76 -5.30 -3.55 -6.25
N LEU A 77 -4.49 -4.58 -6.53
CA LEU A 77 -4.61 -5.38 -7.75
C LEU A 77 -5.92 -6.16 -7.81
N ILE A 78 -6.28 -6.82 -6.72
CA ILE A 78 -7.57 -7.54 -6.59
C ILE A 78 -8.74 -6.55 -6.74
N GLY A 79 -8.64 -5.37 -6.12
CA GLY A 79 -9.66 -4.33 -6.23
C GLY A 79 -9.86 -3.84 -7.67
N LEU A 80 -8.77 -3.55 -8.39
CA LEU A 80 -8.84 -3.13 -9.79
C LEU A 80 -9.39 -4.22 -10.71
N LEU A 81 -8.97 -5.47 -10.54
CA LEU A 81 -9.52 -6.59 -11.31
C LEU A 81 -11.01 -6.83 -11.01
N GLY A 82 -11.41 -6.73 -9.74
CA GLY A 82 -12.80 -6.84 -9.32
C GLY A 82 -13.68 -5.76 -9.95
N LEU A 83 -13.23 -4.49 -9.90
CA LEU A 83 -13.92 -3.37 -10.55
C LEU A 83 -13.99 -3.55 -12.08
N GLY A 84 -12.92 -4.06 -12.70
CA GLY A 84 -12.90 -4.39 -14.13
C GLY A 84 -13.94 -5.46 -14.49
N ALA A 85 -14.03 -6.53 -13.69
CA ALA A 85 -15.01 -7.59 -13.89
C ALA A 85 -16.46 -7.11 -13.71
N ILE A 86 -16.72 -6.29 -12.68
CA ILE A 86 -18.04 -5.69 -12.45
C ILE A 86 -18.42 -4.77 -13.62
N ALA A 87 -17.50 -3.91 -14.07
CA ALA A 87 -17.74 -3.02 -15.20
C ALA A 87 -18.01 -3.81 -16.49
N ALA A 88 -17.25 -4.87 -16.76
CA ALA A 88 -17.48 -5.74 -17.90
C ALA A 88 -18.84 -6.45 -17.82
N TRP A 89 -19.22 -6.96 -16.65
CA TRP A 89 -20.51 -7.60 -16.45
C TRP A 89 -21.68 -6.62 -16.63
N SER A 90 -21.59 -5.44 -16.03
CA SER A 90 -22.57 -4.35 -16.19
C SER A 90 -22.66 -3.86 -17.63
N SER A 91 -21.59 -3.93 -18.42
CA SER A 91 -21.63 -3.54 -19.83
C SER A 91 -22.61 -4.40 -20.63
N ILE A 92 -22.73 -5.71 -20.34
CA ILE A 92 -23.60 -6.62 -21.09
C ILE A 92 -25.08 -6.27 -20.87
N SER A 93 -25.45 -5.94 -19.63
CA SER A 93 -26.83 -5.58 -19.31
C SER A 93 -27.17 -4.17 -19.84
N VAL A 94 -26.27 -3.21 -19.66
CA VAL A 94 -26.48 -1.82 -20.07
C VAL A 94 -26.47 -1.67 -21.59
N TRP A 95 -25.60 -2.39 -22.32
CA TRP A 95 -25.52 -2.28 -23.79
C TRP A 95 -26.84 -2.62 -24.48
N ARG A 96 -27.59 -3.60 -23.95
CA ARG A 96 -28.90 -3.99 -24.50
C ARG A 96 -29.97 -2.91 -24.34
N VAL A 97 -29.81 -2.01 -23.38
CA VAL A 97 -30.78 -0.95 -23.06
C VAL A 97 -30.31 0.41 -23.61
N HIS A 98 -29.00 0.67 -23.56
CA HIS A 98 -28.39 1.93 -23.96
C HIS A 98 -26.95 1.72 -24.43
N GLU A 99 -26.77 1.58 -25.75
CA GLU A 99 -25.50 1.33 -26.42
C GLU A 99 -24.35 2.28 -26.00
N PRO A 100 -24.51 3.62 -25.95
CA PRO A 100 -23.39 4.51 -25.63
C PRO A 100 -22.92 4.40 -24.18
N ALA A 101 -23.80 4.10 -23.21
CA ALA A 101 -23.37 3.81 -21.85
C ALA A 101 -22.65 2.45 -21.78
N GLY A 102 -23.10 1.45 -22.54
CA GLY A 102 -22.43 0.16 -22.66
C GLY A 102 -20.96 0.30 -23.09
N ILE A 103 -20.69 1.13 -24.10
CA ILE A 103 -19.32 1.43 -24.58
C ILE A 103 -18.45 1.99 -23.45
N LEU A 104 -18.99 2.90 -22.64
CA LEU A 104 -18.25 3.50 -21.54
C LEU A 104 -17.92 2.50 -20.43
N PHE A 105 -18.84 1.57 -20.11
CA PHE A 105 -18.55 0.49 -19.17
C PHE A 105 -17.47 -0.48 -19.68
N VAL A 106 -17.46 -0.80 -20.97
CA VAL A 106 -16.36 -1.58 -21.59
C VAL A 106 -15.04 -0.82 -21.49
N GLY A 107 -15.04 0.48 -21.82
CA GLY A 107 -13.86 1.34 -21.69
C GLY A 107 -13.32 1.37 -20.26
N LEU A 108 -14.18 1.53 -19.26
CA LEU A 108 -13.81 1.49 -17.85
C LEU A 108 -13.21 0.14 -17.45
N ALA A 109 -13.80 -0.97 -17.90
CA ALA A 109 -13.28 -2.30 -17.62
C ALA A 109 -11.84 -2.47 -18.17
N VAL A 110 -11.60 -2.03 -19.41
CA VAL A 110 -10.26 -2.05 -20.03
C VAL A 110 -9.27 -1.19 -19.22
N VAL A 111 -9.67 0.01 -18.81
CA VAL A 111 -8.81 0.91 -18.02
C VAL A 111 -8.45 0.28 -16.67
N TYR A 112 -9.40 -0.33 -15.97
CA TYR A 112 -9.13 -0.99 -14.68
C TYR A 112 -8.20 -2.20 -14.84
N ILE A 113 -8.42 -3.04 -15.85
CA ILE A 113 -7.56 -4.20 -16.13
C ILE A 113 -6.15 -3.74 -16.53
N ALA A 114 -6.03 -2.76 -17.43
CA ALA A 114 -4.74 -2.20 -17.82
C ALA A 114 -4.02 -1.56 -16.63
N GLY A 115 -4.75 -0.84 -15.77
CA GLY A 115 -4.23 -0.29 -14.53
C GLY A 115 -3.69 -1.36 -13.59
N ALA A 116 -4.41 -2.48 -13.44
CA ALA A 116 -3.95 -3.63 -12.64
C ALA A 116 -2.66 -4.25 -13.22
N MET A 117 -2.59 -4.40 -14.54
CA MET A 117 -1.40 -4.93 -15.22
C MET A 117 -0.20 -4.00 -15.06
N ILE A 118 -0.39 -2.69 -15.23
CA ILE A 118 0.67 -1.70 -15.01
C ILE A 118 1.14 -1.71 -13.55
N ALA A 119 0.22 -1.80 -12.59
CA ALA A 119 0.55 -1.93 -11.16
C ALA A 119 1.39 -3.17 -10.87
N PHE A 120 1.09 -4.27 -11.55
CA PHE A 120 1.80 -5.54 -11.39
C PHE A 120 3.22 -5.46 -11.96
N PHE A 121 3.39 -4.98 -13.19
CA PHE A 121 4.69 -5.01 -13.89
C PHE A 121 5.62 -3.84 -13.54
N LEU A 122 5.10 -2.61 -13.43
CA LEU A 122 5.91 -1.40 -13.23
C LEU A 122 5.93 -0.93 -11.76
N GLY A 123 5.16 -1.58 -10.88
CA GLY A 123 5.13 -1.32 -9.45
C GLY A 123 4.38 -0.04 -9.05
N SER A 124 4.55 0.36 -7.78
CA SER A 124 3.71 1.37 -7.13
C SER A 124 3.84 2.79 -7.69
N ARG A 125 4.99 3.15 -8.29
CA ARG A 125 5.19 4.47 -8.90
C ARG A 125 4.37 4.63 -10.18
N ALA A 126 4.39 3.63 -11.06
CA ALA A 126 3.60 3.67 -12.28
C ALA A 126 2.10 3.70 -11.97
N LEU A 127 1.68 2.95 -10.96
CA LEU A 127 0.31 2.98 -10.45
C LEU A 127 -0.11 4.36 -9.96
N ALA A 128 0.76 5.08 -9.23
CA ALA A 128 0.46 6.43 -8.77
C ALA A 128 0.26 7.41 -9.94
N VAL A 129 1.09 7.29 -10.98
CA VAL A 129 1.01 8.14 -12.18
C VAL A 129 -0.26 7.83 -12.98
N THR A 130 -0.57 6.55 -13.22
CA THR A 130 -1.77 6.16 -13.96
C THR A 130 -3.03 6.54 -13.20
N ALA A 131 -3.10 6.25 -11.90
CA ALA A 131 -4.22 6.63 -11.06
C ALA A 131 -4.39 8.16 -10.97
N GLY A 132 -3.28 8.91 -10.90
CA GLY A 132 -3.30 10.37 -10.91
C GLY A 132 -3.82 10.93 -12.24
N GLY A 133 -3.40 10.35 -13.37
CA GLY A 133 -3.90 10.72 -14.70
C GLY A 133 -5.40 10.44 -14.85
N MET A 134 -5.86 9.27 -14.39
CA MET A 134 -7.28 8.91 -14.43
C MET A 134 -8.13 9.77 -13.48
N LEU A 135 -7.62 10.11 -12.31
CA LEU A 135 -8.28 11.04 -11.39
C LEU A 135 -8.45 12.42 -12.04
N ALA A 136 -7.39 12.94 -12.68
CA ALA A 136 -7.47 14.21 -13.39
C ALA A 136 -8.49 14.16 -14.54
N ALA A 137 -8.51 13.08 -15.31
CA ALA A 137 -9.50 12.87 -16.36
C ALA A 137 -10.93 12.82 -15.80
N ALA A 138 -11.16 12.13 -14.67
CA ALA A 138 -12.47 12.05 -14.02
C ALA A 138 -12.94 13.41 -13.48
N ILE A 139 -12.03 14.22 -12.92
CA ILE A 139 -12.34 15.59 -12.49
C ILE A 139 -12.71 16.47 -13.69
N LEU A 140 -11.91 16.43 -14.77
CA LEU A 140 -12.20 17.20 -15.98
C LEU A 140 -13.54 16.80 -16.60
N LEU A 141 -13.84 15.50 -16.63
CA LEU A 141 -15.13 15.00 -17.10
C LEU A 141 -16.28 15.51 -16.22
N SER A 142 -16.14 15.46 -14.89
CA SER A 142 -17.14 15.97 -13.95
C SER A 142 -17.41 17.47 -14.11
N VAL A 143 -16.34 18.27 -14.28
CA VAL A 143 -16.45 19.71 -14.55
C VAL A 143 -17.12 19.97 -15.89
N GLY A 144 -16.74 19.23 -16.93
CA GLY A 144 -17.33 19.32 -18.27
C GLY A 144 -18.83 19.00 -18.27
N LEU A 145 -19.24 17.93 -17.58
CA LEU A 145 -20.65 17.55 -17.42
C LEU A 145 -21.47 18.62 -16.69
N ASN A 146 -20.87 19.33 -15.74
CA ASN A 146 -21.54 20.38 -14.97
C ASN A 146 -21.66 21.72 -15.73
N SER A 147 -20.91 21.89 -16.82
CA SER A 147 -20.81 23.15 -17.59
C SER A 147 -21.88 23.33 -18.69
N ASN A 148 -22.97 22.56 -18.67
CA ASN A 148 -24.01 22.49 -19.72
C ASN A 148 -23.54 22.08 -21.13
N TRP A 149 -22.23 21.91 -21.36
CA TRP A 149 -21.68 21.39 -22.60
C TRP A 149 -22.26 20.00 -22.96
N ALA A 150 -22.49 19.15 -21.97
CA ALA A 150 -23.06 17.82 -22.15
C ALA A 150 -24.51 17.81 -22.69
N LEU A 151 -25.30 18.84 -22.34
CA LEU A 151 -26.64 19.03 -22.90
C LEU A 151 -26.57 19.36 -24.40
N SER A 152 -25.59 20.19 -24.80
CA SER A 152 -25.40 20.55 -26.21
C SER A 152 -24.91 19.40 -27.09
N ALA A 153 -24.23 18.41 -26.49
CA ALA A 153 -23.71 17.24 -27.19
C ALA A 153 -24.76 16.13 -27.38
N GLY A 154 -25.99 16.30 -26.88
CA GLY A 154 -27.07 15.32 -27.04
C GLY A 154 -26.93 14.08 -26.16
N TRP A 155 -26.24 14.18 -25.02
CA TRP A 155 -26.01 13.02 -24.14
C TRP A 155 -27.28 12.71 -23.32
N VAL A 156 -27.96 11.63 -23.69
CA VAL A 156 -29.26 11.22 -23.11
C VAL A 156 -29.06 10.38 -21.84
N ASN A 157 -28.35 10.91 -20.82
CA ASN A 157 -28.40 10.48 -19.40
C ASN A 157 -27.32 11.18 -18.55
N ILE A 158 -27.42 12.50 -18.40
CA ILE A 158 -26.41 13.30 -17.71
C ILE A 158 -26.25 12.88 -16.24
N GLU A 159 -27.33 12.47 -15.57
CA GLU A 159 -27.27 12.03 -14.18
C GLU A 159 -26.43 10.76 -14.00
N LEU A 160 -26.57 9.78 -14.91
CA LEU A 160 -25.76 8.56 -14.89
C LEU A 160 -24.28 8.88 -15.06
N PHE A 161 -23.93 9.73 -16.05
CA PHE A 161 -22.54 10.10 -16.27
C PHE A 161 -21.95 10.92 -15.13
N ARG A 162 -22.76 11.76 -14.49
CA ARG A 162 -22.36 12.52 -13.31
C ARG A 162 -22.09 11.62 -12.11
N ALA A 163 -22.97 10.65 -11.86
CA ALA A 163 -22.77 9.64 -10.82
C ALA A 163 -21.49 8.83 -11.08
N LEU A 164 -21.31 8.34 -12.30
CA LEU A 164 -20.14 7.57 -12.71
C LEU A 164 -18.83 8.38 -12.56
N ALA A 165 -18.85 9.67 -12.91
CA ALA A 165 -17.69 10.55 -12.74
C ALA A 165 -17.35 10.76 -11.26
N ILE A 166 -18.35 10.96 -10.39
CA ILE A 166 -18.15 11.09 -8.94
C ILE A 166 -17.60 9.79 -8.35
N GLU A 167 -18.18 8.65 -8.68
CA GLU A 167 -17.69 7.33 -8.24
C GLU A 167 -16.25 7.10 -8.70
N SER A 168 -15.94 7.46 -9.95
CA SER A 168 -14.59 7.35 -10.51
C SER A 168 -13.58 8.23 -9.76
N ILE A 169 -13.95 9.47 -9.40
CA ILE A 169 -13.11 10.35 -8.57
C ILE A 169 -12.82 9.71 -7.21
N VAL A 170 -13.82 9.12 -6.56
CA VAL A 170 -13.64 8.45 -5.25
C VAL A 170 -12.72 7.23 -5.39
N ILE A 171 -12.95 6.39 -6.39
CA ILE A 171 -12.15 5.19 -6.64
C ILE A 171 -10.69 5.58 -6.93
N TRP A 172 -10.45 6.42 -7.94
CA TRP A 172 -9.08 6.82 -8.30
C TRP A 172 -8.41 7.64 -7.22
N GLY A 173 -9.16 8.47 -6.49
CA GLY A 173 -8.65 9.21 -5.33
C GLY A 173 -8.13 8.28 -4.24
N SER A 174 -8.88 7.20 -3.92
CA SER A 174 -8.44 6.20 -2.95
C SER A 174 -7.19 5.43 -3.42
N ILE A 175 -7.10 5.12 -4.71
CA ILE A 175 -5.95 4.45 -5.33
C ILE A 175 -4.71 5.36 -5.30
N VAL A 176 -4.87 6.65 -5.64
CA VAL A 176 -3.80 7.64 -5.54
C VAL A 176 -3.31 7.74 -4.10
N ALA A 177 -4.22 7.90 -3.13
CA ALA A 177 -3.85 7.97 -1.71
C ALA A 177 -3.09 6.71 -1.24
N GLY A 178 -3.57 5.52 -1.60
CA GLY A 178 -2.90 4.25 -1.30
C GLY A 178 -1.52 4.13 -1.95
N SER A 179 -1.40 4.55 -3.22
CA SER A 179 -0.12 4.53 -3.94
C SER A 179 0.92 5.51 -3.37
N LEU A 180 0.48 6.72 -2.97
CA LEU A 180 1.34 7.70 -2.31
C LEU A 180 1.78 7.21 -0.92
N TYR A 181 0.89 6.56 -0.19
CA TYR A 181 1.22 5.92 1.08
C TYR A 181 2.32 4.86 0.92
N LEU A 182 2.21 4.01 -0.12
CA LEU A 182 3.25 3.03 -0.45
C LEU A 182 4.59 3.67 -0.82
N VAL A 183 4.58 4.76 -1.59
CA VAL A 183 5.81 5.51 -1.93
C VAL A 183 6.43 6.14 -0.68
N HIS A 184 5.59 6.65 0.23
CA HIS A 184 6.05 7.22 1.50
C HIS A 184 6.71 6.17 2.39
N LEU A 185 6.10 4.99 2.53
CA LEU A 185 6.69 3.84 3.24
C LEU A 185 8.05 3.44 2.64
N ALA A 186 8.14 3.34 1.31
CA ALA A 186 9.41 3.01 0.64
C ALA A 186 10.50 4.06 0.92
N LYS A 187 10.16 5.36 0.92
CA LYS A 187 11.11 6.44 1.24
C LYS A 187 11.55 6.40 2.70
N ARG A 188 10.64 6.06 3.63
CA ARG A 188 10.99 5.91 5.05
C ARG A 188 12.04 4.82 5.25
N ASN A 189 11.88 3.69 4.57
CA ASN A 189 12.82 2.56 4.67
C ASN A 189 14.22 2.92 4.20
N SER A 190 14.35 3.69 3.10
CA SER A 190 15.67 4.10 2.58
C SER A 190 16.48 4.98 3.55
N ARG A 191 15.84 5.69 4.48
CA ARG A 191 16.54 6.56 5.45
C ARG A 191 16.97 5.84 6.72
N VAL A 192 16.39 4.68 7.02
CA VAL A 192 16.75 3.88 8.20
C VAL A 192 17.94 2.95 7.89
N ALA A 193 18.15 2.63 6.60
CA ALA A 193 19.24 1.78 6.14
C ALA A 193 20.54 2.55 5.81
N SER A 194 20.55 3.88 5.91
CA SER A 194 21.70 4.76 5.69
C SER A 194 22.24 5.29 7.00
#